data_AF-A0AAD2PUJ9-F1
#
_entry.id   AF-A0AAD2PUJ9-F1
#
_cell.length_a   1.000
_cell.length_b   1.000
_cell.length_c   1.000
_cell.angle_alpha   90.00
_cell.angle_beta   90.00
_cell.angle_gamma   90.00
#
_symmetry.space_group_name_H-M   'P 1'
#
loop_
_entity.id
_entity.type
_entity.pdbx_description
1 polymer ?
#
loop_
_entity_poly.entity_id
_entity_poly.type
_entity_poly.pdbx_seq_one_letter_code
_entity_poly.pdbx_strand_id
1 'polypeptide(L)'
;MSSNTPYYNAAEGPAILDQGNAEWKRGTKQGAKCQDLIWGILFYVQLGVIGILTAKYAPIMTVELAETYATSNYNQGRRLEEQNEQNNAFEVNVGQIWFLVGTSALISGLLSTFAMTLMSKCAQVLIKMALFFNIFVTAGVTIVALVAGGSSSVVLLCGVSFVFALYYAYVVWNRVAFAASNLVTATTAVQANLGLTFLAYSSLILSMLWSVWWAVAFVSTNYVLGNCNPDGTCEEELNGFIVFLLLVSYFWTAQVIKNVVHVTVAGTVGTWWFAPYEASGCCSQAVRDSYTRSMTTSFGSISLGSLLVSLVSATREMLYAMREQNNSLLLCLADCLLGCIESLLEYFNSWAFVYVGLYNYSFIEAGSNVMTLFKSRGWSAIVADILVDTVLLMVSLAVGILTGLSLALLASFANWSQEMRGVALIAGTVVGFIFCTTMFSLISSGVNAVIVCYAEAPAEFQENHPHLAQQMLGAWKQAYPNEFQY
;
A
#
# COMPACT_ATOMS: atom_id res chain seq x y z
N MET A 1 0.22 38.84 47.64
CA MET A 1 0.61 39.22 46.26
C MET A 1 0.28 38.05 45.36
N SER A 2 -0.92 38.10 44.76
CA SER A 2 -1.44 37.11 43.81
C SER A 2 -0.85 37.41 42.42
N SER A 3 -0.06 36.49 41.89
CA SER A 3 0.46 36.56 40.52
C SER A 3 -0.60 36.06 39.55
N ASN A 4 -1.23 36.99 38.84
CA ASN A 4 -2.09 36.72 37.69
C ASN A 4 -1.24 36.15 36.55
N THR A 5 -1.38 34.85 36.29
CA THR A 5 -1.08 34.28 34.98
C THR A 5 -2.27 34.55 34.06
N PRO A 6 -2.08 35.07 32.82
CA PRO A 6 -3.18 35.29 31.91
C PRO A 6 -3.71 33.94 31.42
N TYR A 7 -4.97 33.66 31.76
CA TYR A 7 -5.75 32.58 31.14
C TYR A 7 -5.91 32.91 29.65
N TYR A 8 -5.35 32.07 28.78
CA TYR A 8 -5.70 32.06 27.36
C TYR A 8 -7.15 31.59 27.24
N ASN A 9 -8.01 32.41 26.66
CA ASN A 9 -9.38 32.04 26.33
C ASN A 9 -9.36 30.88 25.32
N ALA A 10 -9.91 29.73 25.71
CA ALA A 10 -10.05 28.53 24.87
C ALA A 10 -11.07 28.69 23.71
N ALA A 11 -11.62 29.89 23.51
CA ALA A 11 -12.57 30.21 22.44
C ALA A 11 -11.89 30.69 21.13
N GLU A 12 -10.57 30.90 21.15
CA GLU A 12 -9.78 31.26 19.97
C GLU A 12 -8.82 30.11 19.61
N GLY A 13 -9.38 28.94 19.27
CA GLY A 13 -8.73 28.05 18.30
C GLY A 13 -8.56 28.80 16.97
N PRO A 14 -7.73 28.34 16.02
CA PRO A 14 -7.32 29.16 14.87
C PRO A 14 -8.52 29.55 14.00
N ALA A 15 -9.13 30.70 14.30
CA ALA A 15 -10.15 31.39 13.51
C ALA A 15 -9.65 31.81 12.12
N ILE A 16 -8.37 31.57 11.84
CA ILE A 16 -7.66 31.90 10.60
C ILE A 16 -8.00 30.90 9.49
N LEU A 17 -8.56 29.72 9.81
CA LEU A 17 -8.87 28.71 8.81
C LEU A 17 -10.21 28.96 8.07
N ASP A 18 -11.11 29.80 8.58
CA ASP A 18 -12.48 29.98 8.04
C ASP A 18 -12.59 31.01 6.90
N GLN A 19 -11.48 31.52 6.35
CA GLN A 19 -11.50 32.61 5.35
C GLN A 19 -11.51 32.15 3.87
N GLY A 20 -12.10 30.99 3.56
CA GLY A 20 -12.27 30.52 2.19
C GLY A 20 -13.68 30.76 1.66
N ASN A 21 -13.83 31.48 0.53
CA ASN A 21 -15.08 31.84 -0.18
C ASN A 21 -15.95 30.65 -0.69
N ALA A 22 -15.74 29.43 -0.22
CA ALA A 22 -16.63 28.29 -0.43
C ALA A 22 -17.21 27.90 0.92
N GLU A 23 -18.54 27.89 1.03
CA GLU A 23 -19.28 27.50 2.23
C GLU A 23 -19.04 26.00 2.51
N TRP A 24 -17.88 25.67 3.07
CA TRP A 24 -17.54 24.31 3.46
C TRP A 24 -18.35 23.95 4.70
N LYS A 25 -18.95 22.76 4.69
CA LYS A 25 -19.73 22.23 5.81
C LYS A 25 -18.98 21.07 6.44
N ARG A 26 -18.91 21.08 7.76
CA ARG A 26 -18.38 19.98 8.57
C ARG A 26 -19.08 18.67 8.22
N GLY A 27 -18.30 17.60 8.12
CA GLY A 27 -18.81 16.26 7.91
C GLY A 27 -19.73 15.83 9.04
N THR A 28 -20.84 15.19 8.69
CA THR A 28 -21.79 14.64 9.64
C THR A 28 -21.88 13.14 9.45
N LYS A 29 -21.87 12.39 10.57
CA LYS A 29 -22.04 10.94 10.54
C LYS A 29 -23.39 10.62 9.91
N GLN A 30 -23.36 9.92 8.78
CA GLN A 30 -24.57 9.47 8.10
C GLN A 30 -25.16 8.26 8.85
N GLY A 31 -26.47 8.05 8.70
CA GLY A 31 -27.14 6.85 9.23
C GLY A 31 -26.56 5.55 8.66
N ALA A 32 -26.95 4.42 9.25
CA ALA A 32 -26.50 3.07 8.86
C ALA A 32 -27.11 2.57 7.53
N LYS A 33 -27.11 3.41 6.50
CA LYS A 33 -27.53 3.08 5.14
C LYS A 33 -26.34 2.51 4.37
N CYS A 34 -26.57 1.44 3.60
CA CYS A 34 -25.58 0.95 2.64
C CYS A 34 -25.45 1.95 1.47
N GLN A 35 -24.26 2.54 1.35
CA GLN A 35 -23.91 3.45 0.27
C GLN A 35 -23.48 2.65 -0.96
N ASP A 36 -23.84 3.14 -2.15
CA ASP A 36 -23.34 2.63 -3.43
C ASP A 36 -23.52 1.09 -3.62
N LEU A 37 -24.63 0.55 -3.09
CA LEU A 37 -24.87 -0.91 -2.96
C LEU A 37 -24.65 -1.71 -4.25
N ILE A 38 -25.01 -1.14 -5.41
CA ILE A 38 -24.88 -1.79 -6.73
C ILE A 38 -23.44 -2.24 -6.98
N TRP A 39 -22.46 -1.41 -6.60
CA TRP A 39 -21.04 -1.70 -6.82
C TRP A 39 -20.52 -2.79 -5.89
N GLY A 40 -21.05 -2.86 -4.66
CA GLY A 40 -20.78 -3.97 -3.75
C GLY A 40 -21.35 -5.29 -4.28
N ILE A 41 -22.58 -5.28 -4.82
CA ILE A 41 -23.18 -6.46 -5.45
C ILE A 41 -22.35 -6.90 -6.66
N LEU A 42 -21.96 -5.97 -7.53
CA LEU A 42 -21.16 -6.27 -8.72
C LEU A 42 -19.81 -6.90 -8.35
N PHE A 43 -19.19 -6.45 -7.26
CA PHE A 43 -17.96 -7.05 -6.74
C PHE A 43 -18.14 -8.51 -6.29
N TYR A 44 -19.24 -8.85 -5.62
CA TYR A 44 -19.49 -10.25 -5.26
C TYR A 44 -19.84 -11.11 -6.49
N VAL A 45 -20.52 -10.53 -7.48
CA VAL A 45 -20.80 -11.21 -8.76
C VAL A 45 -19.49 -11.58 -9.46
N GLN A 46 -18.49 -10.69 -9.52
CA GLN A 46 -17.22 -11.03 -10.17
C GLN A 46 -16.45 -12.14 -9.43
N LEU A 47 -16.48 -12.17 -8.10
CA LEU A 47 -15.92 -13.29 -7.33
C LEU A 47 -16.62 -14.62 -7.66
N GLY A 48 -17.95 -14.58 -7.81
CA GLY A 48 -18.75 -15.74 -8.25
C GLY A 48 -18.34 -16.22 -9.65
N VAL A 49 -18.10 -15.30 -10.59
CA VAL A 49 -17.65 -15.64 -11.95
C VAL A 49 -16.28 -16.32 -11.93
N ILE A 50 -15.31 -15.79 -11.18
CA ILE A 50 -13.99 -16.43 -11.01
C ILE A 50 -14.11 -17.82 -10.38
N GLY A 51 -15.01 -17.98 -9.40
CA GLY A 51 -15.31 -19.28 -8.80
C GLY A 51 -15.87 -20.28 -9.82
N ILE A 52 -16.79 -19.86 -10.68
CA ILE A 52 -17.35 -20.70 -11.75
C ILE A 52 -16.27 -21.07 -12.78
N LEU A 53 -15.43 -20.13 -13.21
CA LEU A 53 -14.33 -20.40 -14.16
C LEU A 53 -13.36 -21.42 -13.57
N THR A 54 -12.95 -21.23 -12.31
CA THR A 54 -12.07 -22.15 -11.60
C THR A 54 -12.69 -23.54 -11.50
N ALA A 55 -13.95 -23.64 -11.07
CA ALA A 55 -14.64 -24.91 -10.90
C ALA A 55 -14.85 -25.67 -12.22
N LYS A 56 -15.01 -24.93 -13.34
CA LYS A 56 -15.23 -25.52 -14.66
C LYS A 56 -13.92 -25.95 -15.33
N TYR A 57 -12.89 -25.10 -15.31
CA TYR A 57 -11.69 -25.30 -16.13
C TYR A 57 -10.51 -25.90 -15.37
N ALA A 58 -10.36 -25.64 -14.06
CA ALA A 58 -9.25 -26.20 -13.31
C ALA A 58 -9.24 -27.74 -13.28
N PRO A 59 -10.38 -28.44 -13.09
CA PRO A 59 -10.40 -29.90 -13.11
C PRO A 59 -9.93 -30.49 -14.44
N ILE A 60 -10.38 -29.91 -15.56
CA ILE A 60 -10.02 -30.35 -16.93
C ILE A 60 -8.50 -30.30 -17.11
N MET A 61 -7.90 -29.13 -16.84
CA MET A 61 -6.46 -28.94 -16.90
C MET A 61 -5.72 -29.92 -15.97
N THR A 62 -6.18 -30.10 -14.72
CA THR A 62 -5.49 -30.99 -13.77
C THR A 62 -5.51 -32.46 -14.18
N VAL A 63 -6.59 -32.94 -14.80
CA VAL A 63 -6.69 -34.34 -15.25
C VAL A 63 -5.75 -34.59 -16.43
N GLU A 64 -5.77 -33.72 -17.44
CA GLU A 64 -4.92 -33.86 -18.63
C GLU A 64 -3.43 -33.74 -18.29
N LEU A 65 -3.06 -32.81 -17.41
CA LEU A 65 -1.70 -32.70 -16.90
C LEU A 65 -1.33 -33.96 -16.11
N ALA A 66 -2.19 -34.46 -15.22
CA ALA A 66 -1.91 -35.65 -14.43
C ALA A 66 -1.68 -36.90 -15.30
N GLU A 67 -2.48 -37.09 -16.34
CA GLU A 67 -2.31 -38.20 -17.31
C GLU A 67 -0.96 -38.10 -18.06
N THR A 68 -0.58 -36.89 -18.45
CA THR A 68 0.70 -36.64 -19.13
C THR A 68 1.89 -36.85 -18.18
N TYR A 69 1.84 -36.33 -16.96
CA TYR A 69 2.88 -36.54 -15.95
C TYR A 69 3.02 -38.02 -15.59
N ALA A 70 1.92 -38.77 -15.48
CA ALA A 70 1.96 -40.21 -15.22
C ALA A 70 2.67 -40.97 -16.36
N THR A 71 2.37 -40.61 -17.61
CA THR A 71 2.98 -41.24 -18.80
C THR A 71 4.46 -40.84 -18.96
N SER A 72 4.79 -39.57 -18.66
CA SER A 72 6.16 -39.04 -18.69
C SER A 72 7.04 -39.69 -17.63
N ASN A 73 6.56 -39.77 -16.37
CA ASN A 73 7.29 -40.44 -15.29
C ASN A 73 7.49 -41.94 -15.54
N TYR A 74 6.54 -42.62 -16.19
CA TYR A 74 6.73 -44.02 -16.61
C TYR A 74 7.89 -44.15 -17.62
N ASN A 75 7.94 -43.29 -18.63
CA ASN A 75 9.00 -43.28 -19.64
C ASN A 75 10.34 -42.81 -19.07
N GLN A 76 10.33 -41.85 -18.14
CA GLN A 76 11.51 -41.30 -17.48
C GLN A 76 12.08 -42.27 -16.44
N GLY A 77 11.26 -42.97 -15.66
CA GLY A 77 11.69 -44.05 -14.78
C GLY A 77 12.45 -45.14 -15.54
N ARG A 78 11.96 -45.49 -16.74
CA ARG A 78 12.64 -46.43 -17.65
C ARG A 78 13.97 -45.92 -18.21
N ARG A 79 14.15 -44.60 -18.37
CA ARG A 79 15.42 -43.97 -18.83
C ARG A 79 16.42 -43.77 -17.69
N LEU A 80 15.93 -43.51 -16.48
CA LEU A 80 16.76 -43.35 -15.28
C LEU A 80 17.36 -44.68 -14.79
N GLU A 81 16.68 -45.81 -15.04
CA GLU A 81 17.28 -47.15 -14.87
C GLU A 81 18.52 -47.38 -15.78
N GLU A 82 18.69 -46.61 -16.86
CA GLU A 82 19.85 -46.67 -17.76
C GLU A 82 20.93 -45.59 -17.48
N GLN A 83 20.66 -44.56 -16.66
CA GLN A 83 21.53 -43.38 -16.47
C GLN A 83 22.08 -43.19 -15.04
N ASN A 84 21.96 -44.17 -14.17
CA ASN A 84 22.14 -44.01 -12.72
C ASN A 84 23.61 -43.90 -12.21
N GLU A 85 24.45 -43.11 -12.89
CA GLU A 85 25.70 -42.56 -12.37
C GLU A 85 25.95 -41.17 -13.01
N GLN A 86 25.48 -40.06 -12.39
CA GLN A 86 26.29 -38.83 -12.23
C GLN A 86 25.57 -37.55 -11.75
N ASN A 87 24.24 -37.44 -11.72
CA ASN A 87 23.65 -36.11 -11.46
C ASN A 87 23.07 -35.98 -10.04
N ASN A 88 23.86 -35.38 -9.14
CA ASN A 88 23.33 -34.78 -7.91
C ASN A 88 22.45 -33.58 -8.29
N ALA A 89 21.14 -33.80 -8.35
CA ALA A 89 20.17 -32.73 -8.53
C ALA A 89 20.13 -31.83 -7.27
N PHE A 90 19.94 -30.53 -7.48
CA PHE A 90 19.62 -29.57 -6.44
C PHE A 90 18.24 -29.88 -5.85
N GLU A 91 18.18 -30.69 -4.79
CA GLU A 91 16.94 -30.99 -4.08
C GLU A 91 16.64 -29.90 -3.04
N VAL A 92 15.67 -29.04 -3.34
CA VAL A 92 15.14 -28.09 -2.35
C VAL A 92 14.27 -28.85 -1.37
N ASN A 93 14.70 -28.93 -0.12
CA ASN A 93 13.90 -29.57 0.92
C ASN A 93 12.72 -28.66 1.30
N VAL A 94 11.50 -29.16 1.16
CA VAL A 94 10.26 -28.43 1.52
C VAL A 94 10.30 -27.92 2.97
N GLY A 95 10.95 -28.65 3.87
CA GLY A 95 11.18 -28.22 5.26
C GLY A 95 12.07 -26.98 5.39
N GLN A 96 13.06 -26.81 4.51
CA GLN A 96 13.90 -25.59 4.48
C GLN A 96 13.10 -24.37 4.01
N ILE A 97 12.18 -24.54 3.05
CA ILE A 97 11.28 -23.45 2.60
C ILE A 97 10.37 -23.01 3.74
N TRP A 98 9.69 -23.95 4.42
CA TRP A 98 8.82 -23.62 5.54
C TRP A 98 9.58 -22.95 6.69
N PHE A 99 10.80 -23.42 6.98
CA PHE A 99 11.67 -22.77 7.95
C PHE A 99 12.01 -21.33 7.57
N LEU A 100 12.39 -21.08 6.31
CA LEU A 100 12.70 -19.74 5.81
C LEU A 100 11.49 -18.79 5.89
N VAL A 101 10.32 -19.25 5.44
CA VAL A 101 9.09 -18.44 5.46
C VAL A 101 8.65 -18.15 6.91
N GLY A 102 8.66 -19.16 7.78
CA GLY A 102 8.27 -18.98 9.18
C GLY A 102 9.20 -18.05 9.95
N THR A 103 10.51 -18.22 9.81
CA THR A 103 11.50 -17.39 10.52
C THR A 103 11.56 -15.96 9.98
N SER A 104 11.44 -15.77 8.66
CA SER A 104 11.37 -14.43 8.06
C SER A 104 10.14 -13.64 8.52
N ALA A 105 8.96 -14.27 8.61
CA ALA A 105 7.74 -13.64 9.10
C ALA A 105 7.88 -13.20 10.57
N LEU A 106 8.50 -14.03 11.43
CA LEU A 106 8.74 -13.69 12.84
C LEU A 106 9.74 -12.53 12.99
N ILE A 107 10.88 -12.61 12.31
CA ILE A 107 11.93 -11.57 12.38
C ILE A 107 11.39 -10.24 11.85
N SER A 108 10.73 -10.27 10.69
CA SER A 108 10.18 -9.06 10.07
C SER A 108 9.04 -8.43 10.88
N GLY A 109 8.18 -9.23 11.52
CA GLY A 109 7.15 -8.72 12.42
C GLY A 109 7.74 -7.99 13.64
N LEU A 110 8.81 -8.54 14.23
CA LEU A 110 9.52 -7.90 15.35
C LEU A 110 10.26 -6.63 14.90
N LEU A 111 10.96 -6.67 13.77
CA LEU A 111 11.66 -5.50 13.23
C LEU A 111 10.68 -4.38 12.83
N SER A 112 9.52 -4.72 12.27
CA SER A 112 8.51 -3.74 11.84
C SER A 112 7.83 -3.05 13.04
N THR A 113 7.53 -3.80 14.11
CA THR A 113 6.99 -3.23 15.35
C THR A 113 8.01 -2.35 16.08
N PHE A 114 9.29 -2.78 16.07
CA PHE A 114 10.39 -1.94 16.53
C PHE A 114 10.53 -0.67 15.70
N ALA A 115 10.50 -0.77 14.37
CA ALA A 115 10.60 0.37 13.46
C ALA A 115 9.44 1.36 13.65
N MET A 116 8.22 0.87 13.89
CA MET A 116 7.08 1.73 14.25
C MET A 116 7.32 2.50 15.55
N THR A 117 7.92 1.86 16.55
CA THR A 117 8.28 2.51 17.83
C THR A 117 9.42 3.52 17.65
N LEU A 118 10.34 3.25 16.74
CA LEU A 118 11.41 4.19 16.38
C LEU A 118 10.83 5.43 15.68
N MET A 119 9.84 5.25 14.80
CA MET A 119 9.16 6.35 14.10
C MET A 119 8.45 7.31 15.05
N SER A 120 7.79 6.82 16.10
CA SER A 120 7.14 7.71 17.07
C SER A 120 8.13 8.55 17.89
N LYS A 121 9.38 8.10 18.05
CA LYS A 121 10.41 8.81 18.83
C LYS A 121 11.29 9.74 17.99
N CYS A 122 11.59 9.36 16.75
CA CYS A 122 12.61 10.00 15.94
C CYS A 122 12.12 10.42 14.53
N ALA A 123 10.82 10.65 14.34
CA ALA A 123 10.22 10.98 13.03
C ALA A 123 10.98 12.08 12.26
N GLN A 124 11.34 13.19 12.91
CA GLN A 124 12.02 14.30 12.25
C GLN A 124 13.41 13.92 11.73
N VAL A 125 14.15 13.10 12.48
CA VAL A 125 15.47 12.61 12.06
C VAL A 125 15.32 11.62 10.90
N LEU A 126 14.33 10.71 10.99
CA LEU A 126 14.04 9.75 9.92
C LEU A 126 13.64 10.43 8.61
N ILE A 127 12.81 11.48 8.65
CA ILE A 127 12.44 12.27 7.46
C ILE A 127 13.67 12.92 6.84
N LYS A 128 14.55 13.54 7.63
CA LYS A 128 15.80 14.12 7.12
C LYS A 128 16.70 13.05 6.51
N MET A 129 16.88 11.91 7.18
CA MET A 129 17.67 10.80 6.65
C MET A 129 17.10 10.25 5.35
N ALA A 130 15.78 10.12 5.22
CA ALA A 130 15.14 9.66 3.98
C ALA A 130 15.33 10.62 2.81
N LEU A 131 15.26 11.94 3.06
CA LEU A 131 15.56 12.93 2.04
C LEU A 131 17.00 12.83 1.55
N PHE A 132 17.98 12.73 2.47
CA PHE A 132 19.38 12.52 2.09
C PHE A 132 19.59 11.18 1.38
N PHE A 133 18.98 10.11 1.88
CA PHE A 133 19.07 8.78 1.27
C PHE A 133 18.56 8.79 -0.18
N ASN A 134 17.43 9.44 -0.45
CA ASN A 134 16.90 9.58 -1.82
C ASN A 134 17.91 10.31 -2.75
N ILE A 135 18.53 11.39 -2.28
CA ILE A 135 19.58 12.11 -3.02
C ILE A 135 20.78 11.18 -3.30
N PHE A 136 21.22 10.38 -2.32
CA PHE A 136 22.34 9.47 -2.51
C PHE A 136 22.02 8.31 -3.46
N VAL A 137 20.81 7.74 -3.38
CA VAL A 137 20.38 6.66 -4.26
C VAL A 137 20.26 7.15 -5.69
N THR A 138 19.62 8.30 -5.92
CA THR A 138 19.49 8.88 -7.26
C THR A 138 20.85 9.29 -7.85
N ALA A 139 21.77 9.82 -7.02
CA ALA A 139 23.15 10.06 -7.43
C ALA A 139 23.87 8.76 -7.81
N GLY A 140 23.78 7.73 -6.97
CA GLY A 140 24.42 6.42 -7.18
C GLY A 140 23.94 5.74 -8.45
N VAL A 141 22.62 5.72 -8.69
CA VAL A 141 22.03 5.18 -9.92
C VAL A 141 22.51 5.96 -11.15
N THR A 142 22.62 7.28 -11.06
CA THR A 142 23.15 8.11 -12.16
C THR A 142 24.62 7.79 -12.46
N ILE A 143 25.46 7.62 -11.42
CA ILE A 143 26.87 7.24 -11.57
C ILE A 143 27.00 5.85 -12.20
N VAL A 144 26.20 4.87 -11.72
CA VAL A 144 26.20 3.52 -12.28
C VAL A 144 25.77 3.54 -13.75
N ALA A 145 24.74 4.31 -14.11
CA ALA A 145 24.30 4.46 -15.50
C ALA A 145 25.40 5.05 -16.40
N LEU A 146 26.18 6.00 -15.89
CA LEU A 146 27.33 6.59 -16.59
C LEU A 146 28.47 5.59 -16.78
N VAL A 147 28.86 4.88 -15.71
CA VAL A 147 30.02 3.96 -15.71
C VAL A 147 29.72 2.68 -16.51
N ALA A 148 28.50 2.16 -16.43
CA ALA A 148 28.09 0.96 -17.15
C ALA A 148 27.87 1.18 -18.66
N GLY A 149 28.10 2.40 -19.18
CA GLY A 149 27.87 2.73 -20.58
C GLY A 149 26.39 2.68 -20.97
N GLY A 150 25.49 3.07 -20.05
CA GLY A 150 24.05 3.12 -20.30
C GLY A 150 23.70 4.01 -21.50
N SER A 151 22.57 3.72 -22.14
CA SER A 151 22.09 4.55 -23.26
C SER A 151 21.93 6.00 -22.82
N SER A 152 22.22 6.95 -23.72
CA SER A 152 22.20 8.38 -23.41
C SER A 152 20.86 8.85 -22.84
N SER A 153 19.75 8.19 -23.20
CA SER A 153 18.42 8.44 -22.66
C SER A 153 18.29 8.05 -21.18
N VAL A 154 18.87 6.93 -20.75
CA VAL A 154 18.81 6.48 -19.35
C VAL A 154 19.65 7.40 -18.47
N VAL A 155 20.85 7.76 -18.92
CA VAL A 155 21.71 8.71 -18.21
C VAL A 155 21.03 10.06 -18.03
N LEU A 156 20.40 10.58 -19.08
CA LEU A 156 19.67 11.85 -19.02
C LEU A 156 18.48 11.77 -18.06
N LEU A 157 17.70 10.69 -18.10
CA LEU A 157 16.57 10.48 -17.20
C LEU A 157 17.02 10.43 -15.73
N CYS A 158 18.05 9.65 -15.41
CA CYS A 158 18.60 9.56 -14.06
C CYS A 158 19.15 10.91 -13.56
N GLY A 159 19.84 11.65 -14.43
CA GLY A 159 20.34 12.99 -14.12
C GLY A 159 19.22 13.98 -13.82
N VAL A 160 18.14 14.00 -14.61
CA VAL A 160 16.95 14.84 -14.34
C VAL A 160 16.31 14.46 -13.01
N SER A 161 16.15 13.16 -12.73
CA SER A 161 15.62 12.68 -11.45
C SER A 161 16.46 13.12 -10.25
N PHE A 162 17.80 13.13 -10.37
CA PHE A 162 18.69 13.63 -9.33
C PHE A 162 18.53 15.14 -9.07
N VAL A 163 18.47 15.96 -10.14
CA VAL A 163 18.24 17.41 -10.01
C VAL A 163 16.87 17.68 -9.38
N PHE A 164 15.85 16.92 -9.78
CA PHE A 164 14.51 17.02 -9.20
C PHE A 164 14.52 16.64 -7.72
N ALA A 165 15.24 15.59 -7.32
CA ALA A 165 15.37 15.19 -5.91
C ALA A 165 16.02 16.28 -5.05
N LEU A 166 17.07 16.97 -5.57
CA LEU A 166 17.69 18.10 -4.89
C LEU A 166 16.72 19.29 -4.73
N TYR A 167 16.03 19.64 -5.82
CA TYR A 167 15.04 20.72 -5.79
C TYR A 167 13.90 20.41 -4.82
N TYR A 168 13.37 19.18 -4.85
CA TYR A 168 12.34 18.72 -3.94
C TYR A 168 12.79 18.80 -2.47
N ALA A 169 13.98 18.30 -2.14
CA ALA A 169 14.52 18.35 -0.79
C ALA A 169 14.67 19.80 -0.27
N TYR A 170 15.07 20.73 -1.15
CA TYR A 170 15.15 22.16 -0.83
C TYR A 170 13.77 22.77 -0.53
N VAL A 171 12.79 22.56 -1.40
CA VAL A 171 11.43 23.12 -1.27
C VAL A 171 10.74 22.62 0.01
N VAL A 172 10.94 21.35 0.35
CA VAL A 172 10.18 20.68 1.39
C VAL A 172 10.86 20.75 2.77
N TRP A 173 12.09 21.25 2.84
CA TRP A 173 12.87 21.35 4.09
C TRP A 173 12.12 22.06 5.22
N ASN A 174 11.41 23.14 4.92
CA ASN A 174 10.65 23.91 5.90
C ASN A 174 9.40 23.16 6.41
N ARG A 175 8.92 22.16 5.67
CA ARG A 175 7.71 21.38 5.99
C ARG A 175 7.99 20.09 6.77
N VAL A 176 9.28 19.75 6.96
CA VAL A 176 9.72 18.52 7.64
C VAL A 176 9.17 18.41 9.05
N ALA A 177 9.14 19.51 9.81
CA ALA A 177 8.62 19.49 11.18
C ALA A 177 7.12 19.14 11.22
N PHE A 178 6.33 19.70 10.30
CA PHE A 178 4.89 19.44 10.23
C PHE A 178 4.60 17.99 9.83
N ALA A 179 5.28 17.48 8.80
CA ALA A 179 5.16 16.08 8.40
C ALA A 179 5.59 15.12 9.53
N ALA A 180 6.64 15.45 10.27
CA ALA A 180 7.06 14.68 11.44
C ALA A 180 5.97 14.63 12.51
N SER A 181 5.30 15.75 12.78
CA SER A 181 4.22 15.79 13.76
C SER A 181 3.03 14.94 13.33
N ASN A 182 2.59 15.03 12.07
CA ASN A 182 1.51 14.18 11.54
C ASN A 182 1.87 12.70 11.63
N LEU A 183 3.11 12.35 11.28
CA LEU A 183 3.61 10.99 11.36
C LEU A 183 3.61 10.46 12.81
N VAL A 184 4.05 11.27 13.77
CA VAL A 184 4.02 10.91 15.20
C VAL A 184 2.59 10.71 15.67
N THR A 185 1.68 11.64 15.37
CA THR A 185 0.26 11.55 15.76
C THR A 185 -0.41 10.31 15.16
N ALA A 186 -0.21 10.06 13.86
CA ALA A 186 -0.74 8.87 13.20
C ALA A 186 -0.19 7.58 13.81
N THR A 187 1.13 7.54 14.05
CA THR A 187 1.78 6.38 14.67
C THR A 187 1.25 6.14 16.09
N THR A 188 1.04 7.18 16.89
CA THR A 188 0.45 7.08 18.23
C THR A 188 -0.98 6.56 18.18
N ALA A 189 -1.80 7.04 17.24
CA ALA A 189 -3.17 6.56 17.06
C ALA A 189 -3.22 5.06 16.66
N VAL A 190 -2.33 4.64 15.76
CA VAL A 190 -2.19 3.22 15.36
C VAL A 190 -1.65 2.36 16.52
N GLN A 191 -0.67 2.85 17.28
CA GLN A 191 -0.14 2.15 18.46
C GLN A 191 -1.17 2.01 19.60
N ALA A 192 -2.09 2.98 19.74
CA ALA A 192 -3.19 2.88 20.69
C ALA A 192 -4.22 1.79 20.30
N ASN A 193 -4.24 1.40 19.02
CA ASN A 193 -5.19 0.46 18.42
C ASN A 193 -4.48 -0.69 17.70
N LEU A 194 -3.73 -1.51 18.46
CA LEU A 194 -2.88 -2.57 17.90
C LEU A 194 -3.63 -3.61 17.04
N GLY A 195 -4.95 -3.73 17.16
CA GLY A 195 -5.79 -4.60 16.32
C GLY A 195 -5.75 -4.25 14.84
N LEU A 196 -5.39 -3.01 14.49
CA LEU A 196 -5.09 -2.63 13.11
C LEU A 196 -3.92 -3.43 12.53
N THR A 197 -2.94 -3.80 13.36
CA THR A 197 -1.81 -4.67 12.95
C THR A 197 -2.30 -6.06 12.55
N PHE A 198 -3.22 -6.63 13.33
CA PHE A 198 -3.83 -7.92 13.01
C PHE A 198 -4.63 -7.84 11.71
N LEU A 199 -5.39 -6.76 11.52
CA LEU A 199 -6.12 -6.50 10.28
C LEU A 199 -5.17 -6.41 9.06
N ALA A 200 -4.06 -5.68 9.18
CA ALA A 200 -3.08 -5.54 8.09
C ALA A 200 -2.50 -6.89 7.66
N TYR A 201 -2.00 -7.70 8.60
CA TYR A 201 -1.45 -9.01 8.25
C TYR A 201 -2.52 -9.99 7.77
N SER A 202 -3.75 -9.89 8.27
CA SER A 202 -4.88 -10.67 7.73
C SER A 202 -5.18 -10.29 6.27
N SER A 203 -5.12 -9.00 5.94
CA SER A 203 -5.29 -8.51 4.57
C SER A 203 -4.18 -8.97 3.62
N LEU A 204 -2.94 -9.11 4.13
CA LEU A 204 -1.82 -9.66 3.38
C LEU A 204 -2.04 -11.13 3.04
N ILE A 205 -2.48 -11.94 4.01
CA ILE A 205 -2.82 -13.36 3.79
C ILE A 205 -3.97 -13.46 2.77
N LEU A 206 -5.00 -12.64 2.92
CA LEU A 206 -6.13 -12.62 1.98
C LEU A 206 -5.68 -12.25 0.55
N SER A 207 -4.77 -11.29 0.41
CA SER A 207 -4.21 -10.89 -0.90
C SER A 207 -3.38 -12.01 -1.54
N MET A 208 -2.63 -12.77 -0.74
CA MET A 208 -1.90 -13.96 -1.20
C MET A 208 -2.85 -15.06 -1.66
N LEU A 209 -3.87 -15.39 -0.86
CA LEU A 209 -4.89 -16.39 -1.21
C LEU A 209 -5.64 -16.00 -2.48
N TRP A 210 -6.00 -14.73 -2.60
CA TRP A 210 -6.61 -14.18 -3.80
C TRP A 210 -5.69 -14.34 -5.03
N SER A 211 -4.41 -14.01 -4.90
CA SER A 211 -3.45 -14.13 -6.01
C SER A 211 -3.28 -15.57 -6.47
N VAL A 212 -3.21 -16.53 -5.53
CA VAL A 212 -3.14 -17.97 -5.86
C VAL A 212 -4.43 -18.43 -6.55
N TRP A 213 -5.59 -18.09 -6.00
CA TRP A 213 -6.88 -18.48 -6.58
C TRP A 213 -7.07 -17.89 -7.98
N TRP A 214 -6.77 -16.59 -8.14
CA TRP A 214 -6.81 -15.92 -9.43
C TRP A 214 -5.84 -16.54 -10.43
N ALA A 215 -4.61 -16.87 -10.02
CA ALA A 215 -3.63 -17.51 -10.92
C ALA A 215 -4.12 -18.87 -11.43
N VAL A 216 -4.72 -19.69 -10.55
CA VAL A 216 -5.34 -20.96 -10.96
C VAL A 216 -6.47 -20.71 -11.96
N ALA A 217 -7.34 -19.73 -11.70
CA ALA A 217 -8.42 -19.37 -12.61
C ALA A 217 -7.90 -18.89 -13.98
N PHE A 218 -6.88 -18.03 -13.98
CA PHE A 218 -6.27 -17.48 -15.19
C PHE A 218 -5.60 -18.57 -16.03
N VAL A 219 -4.72 -19.38 -15.42
CA VAL A 219 -3.98 -20.45 -16.12
C VAL A 219 -4.94 -21.51 -16.65
N SER A 220 -5.90 -21.98 -15.85
CA SER A 220 -6.86 -22.98 -16.31
C SER A 220 -7.78 -22.48 -17.42
N THR A 221 -8.22 -21.22 -17.34
CA THR A 221 -9.00 -20.59 -18.41
C THR A 221 -8.18 -20.46 -19.68
N ASN A 222 -6.91 -20.04 -19.57
CA ASN A 222 -6.02 -19.94 -20.71
C ASN A 222 -5.74 -21.30 -21.36
N TYR A 223 -5.48 -22.33 -20.54
CA TYR A 223 -5.23 -23.69 -20.99
C TYR A 223 -6.41 -24.26 -21.80
N VAL A 224 -7.63 -24.18 -21.26
CA VAL A 224 -8.81 -24.79 -21.89
C VAL A 224 -9.28 -23.99 -23.11
N LEU A 225 -9.33 -22.66 -23.02
CA LEU A 225 -9.84 -21.83 -24.13
C LEU A 225 -8.78 -21.56 -25.21
N GLY A 226 -7.49 -21.66 -24.89
CA GLY A 226 -6.39 -21.59 -25.86
C GLY A 226 -6.06 -22.92 -26.54
N ASN A 227 -6.85 -23.97 -26.25
CA ASN A 227 -6.63 -25.34 -26.69
C ASN A 227 -5.17 -25.79 -26.48
N CYS A 228 -4.66 -25.56 -25.27
CA CYS A 228 -3.27 -25.82 -24.95
C CYS A 228 -3.03 -27.31 -24.72
N ASN A 229 -1.92 -27.81 -25.27
CA ASN A 229 -1.46 -29.16 -24.99
C ASN A 229 -0.68 -29.20 -23.67
N PRO A 230 -0.59 -30.37 -23.02
CA PRO A 230 0.22 -30.58 -21.81
C PRO A 230 1.70 -30.20 -21.94
N ASP A 231 2.22 -30.16 -23.18
CA ASP A 231 3.58 -29.72 -23.50
C ASP A 231 3.78 -28.19 -23.41
N GLY A 232 2.72 -27.44 -23.09
CA GLY A 232 2.74 -25.98 -22.90
C GLY A 232 2.56 -25.17 -24.18
N THR A 233 2.32 -25.81 -25.32
CA THR A 233 2.01 -25.14 -26.59
C THR A 233 0.51 -24.93 -26.74
N CYS A 234 0.10 -23.70 -27.04
CA CYS A 234 -1.30 -23.34 -27.28
C CYS A 234 -1.54 -23.06 -28.76
N GLU A 235 -2.64 -23.58 -29.30
CA GLU A 235 -3.01 -23.40 -30.70
C GLU A 235 -3.71 -22.06 -30.94
N GLU A 236 -4.47 -21.58 -29.97
CA GLU A 236 -5.23 -20.33 -30.06
C GLU A 236 -4.81 -19.35 -28.96
N GLU A 237 -4.71 -18.07 -29.32
CA GLU A 237 -4.55 -17.00 -28.34
C GLU A 237 -5.88 -16.69 -27.66
N LEU A 238 -5.85 -16.50 -26.35
CA LEU A 238 -7.03 -16.12 -25.59
C LEU A 238 -7.58 -14.78 -26.08
N ASN A 239 -8.90 -14.66 -26.19
CA ASN A 239 -9.55 -13.39 -26.51
C ASN A 239 -9.09 -12.30 -25.52
N GLY A 240 -8.46 -11.24 -26.04
CA GLY A 240 -7.93 -10.14 -25.24
C GLY A 240 -8.96 -9.46 -24.34
N PHE A 241 -10.25 -9.52 -24.68
CA PHE A 241 -11.32 -9.04 -23.81
C PHE A 241 -11.49 -9.90 -22.55
N ILE A 242 -11.33 -11.22 -22.65
CA ILE A 242 -11.38 -12.14 -21.50
C ILE A 242 -10.16 -11.89 -20.60
N VAL A 243 -8.97 -11.75 -21.20
CA VAL A 243 -7.74 -11.39 -20.46
C VAL A 243 -7.92 -10.08 -19.71
N PHE A 244 -8.45 -9.05 -20.39
CA PHE A 244 -8.75 -7.77 -19.76
C PHE A 244 -9.71 -7.91 -18.57
N LEU A 245 -10.82 -8.64 -18.70
CA LEU A 245 -11.75 -8.85 -17.58
C LEU A 245 -11.12 -9.62 -16.41
N LEU A 246 -10.26 -10.60 -16.69
CA LEU A 246 -9.50 -11.31 -15.66
C LEU A 246 -8.53 -10.37 -14.94
N LEU A 247 -7.82 -9.51 -15.67
CA LEU A 247 -6.94 -8.48 -15.08
C LEU A 247 -7.72 -7.48 -14.24
N VAL A 248 -8.87 -7.00 -14.73
CA VAL A 248 -9.77 -6.13 -13.95
C VAL A 248 -10.18 -6.83 -12.66
N SER A 249 -10.55 -8.12 -12.69
CA SER A 249 -10.88 -8.89 -11.50
C SER A 249 -9.71 -8.95 -10.49
N TYR A 250 -8.48 -9.19 -10.98
CA TYR A 250 -7.28 -9.23 -10.15
C TYR A 250 -7.06 -7.91 -9.41
N PHE A 251 -6.93 -6.82 -10.17
CA PHE A 251 -6.68 -5.49 -9.62
C PHE A 251 -7.83 -5.00 -8.75
N TRP A 252 -9.08 -5.29 -9.14
CA TRP A 252 -10.24 -4.83 -8.38
C TRP A 252 -10.30 -5.44 -6.99
N THR A 253 -10.07 -6.75 -6.88
CA THR A 253 -10.03 -7.40 -5.57
C THR A 253 -8.83 -6.95 -4.74
N ALA A 254 -7.65 -6.77 -5.35
CA ALA A 254 -6.48 -6.25 -4.66
C ALA A 254 -6.70 -4.83 -4.11
N GLN A 255 -7.29 -3.93 -4.92
CA GLN A 255 -7.63 -2.57 -4.51
C GLN A 255 -8.71 -2.56 -3.43
N VAL A 256 -9.74 -3.42 -3.50
CA VAL A 256 -10.76 -3.51 -2.45
C VAL A 256 -10.13 -3.95 -1.12
N ILE A 257 -9.25 -4.96 -1.11
CA ILE A 257 -8.58 -5.40 0.13
C ILE A 257 -7.76 -4.25 0.74
N LYS A 258 -6.95 -3.56 -0.07
CA LYS A 258 -6.15 -2.38 0.34
C LYS A 258 -7.03 -1.28 0.92
N ASN A 259 -8.11 -0.93 0.24
CA ASN A 259 -8.97 0.20 0.59
C ASN A 259 -9.90 -0.10 1.78
N VAL A 260 -10.28 -1.37 2.00
CA VAL A 260 -10.97 -1.79 3.25
C VAL A 260 -10.08 -1.52 4.46
N VAL A 261 -8.79 -1.82 4.39
CA VAL A 261 -7.85 -1.50 5.47
C VAL A 261 -7.74 0.01 5.65
N HIS A 262 -7.57 0.77 4.56
CA HIS A 262 -7.46 2.23 4.60
C HIS A 262 -8.68 2.91 5.25
N VAL A 263 -9.90 2.56 4.82
CA VAL A 263 -11.16 3.09 5.40
C VAL A 263 -11.30 2.71 6.86
N THR A 264 -10.90 1.49 7.22
CA THR A 264 -10.94 1.02 8.62
C THR A 264 -9.98 1.79 9.50
N VAL A 265 -8.76 2.06 9.03
CA VAL A 265 -7.78 2.90 9.74
C VAL A 265 -8.30 4.31 9.86
N ALA A 266 -8.85 4.91 8.81
CA ALA A 266 -9.40 6.26 8.84
C ALA A 266 -10.54 6.39 9.86
N GLY A 267 -11.47 5.44 9.88
CA GLY A 267 -12.53 5.38 10.90
C GLY A 267 -11.97 5.24 12.31
N THR A 268 -10.98 4.38 12.52
CA THR A 268 -10.36 4.14 13.83
C THR A 268 -9.61 5.37 14.34
N VAL A 269 -8.81 6.01 13.48
CA VAL A 269 -8.07 7.25 13.79
C VAL A 269 -9.05 8.39 14.05
N GLY A 270 -10.15 8.47 13.30
CA GLY A 270 -11.23 9.41 13.56
C GLY A 270 -11.85 9.22 14.95
N THR A 271 -12.18 7.99 15.33
CA THR A 271 -12.68 7.70 16.69
C THR A 271 -11.63 8.04 17.75
N TRP A 272 -10.36 7.73 17.52
CA TRP A 272 -9.27 8.12 18.43
C TRP A 272 -9.10 9.64 18.56
N TRP A 273 -9.38 10.38 17.50
CA TRP A 273 -9.33 11.84 17.46
C TRP A 273 -10.47 12.48 18.26
N PHE A 274 -11.71 12.04 18.02
CA PHE A 274 -12.92 12.67 18.58
C PHE A 274 -13.39 12.06 19.91
N ALA A 275 -13.16 10.76 20.13
CA ALA A 275 -13.63 9.99 21.27
C ALA A 275 -12.55 8.99 21.75
N PRO A 276 -11.43 9.46 22.33
CA PRO A 276 -10.26 8.62 22.64
C PRO A 276 -10.56 7.45 23.58
N TYR A 277 -11.60 7.54 24.41
CA TYR A 277 -12.03 6.47 25.32
C TYR A 277 -12.57 5.23 24.58
N GLU A 278 -13.07 5.37 23.35
CA GLU A 278 -13.56 4.25 22.51
C GLU A 278 -12.46 3.59 21.68
N ALA A 279 -11.29 4.24 21.59
CA ALA A 279 -10.18 3.88 20.72
C ALA A 279 -8.89 3.58 21.52
N SER A 280 -9.04 2.83 22.62
CA SER A 280 -7.93 2.36 23.44
C SER A 280 -7.89 0.83 23.53
N GLY A 281 -6.72 0.25 23.25
CA GLY A 281 -6.43 -1.16 23.47
C GLY A 281 -6.28 -1.98 22.19
N CYS A 282 -5.87 -3.25 22.35
CA CYS A 282 -5.57 -4.14 21.22
C CYS A 282 -6.79 -4.40 20.33
N CYS A 283 -7.98 -4.59 20.91
CA CYS A 283 -9.22 -4.82 20.14
C CYS A 283 -10.29 -3.81 20.54
N SER A 284 -9.98 -2.52 20.36
CA SER A 284 -10.91 -1.43 20.67
C SER A 284 -12.21 -1.55 19.87
N GLN A 285 -13.30 -1.00 20.41
CA GLN A 285 -14.58 -0.93 19.70
C GLN A 285 -14.43 -0.14 18.40
N ALA A 286 -13.59 0.91 18.41
CA ALA A 286 -13.26 1.69 17.22
C ALA A 286 -12.77 0.84 16.03
N VAL A 287 -11.88 -0.13 16.24
CA VAL A 287 -11.37 -1.00 15.16
C VAL A 287 -12.47 -1.90 14.61
N ARG A 288 -13.25 -2.52 15.51
CA ARG A 288 -14.31 -3.47 15.13
C ARG A 288 -15.45 -2.78 14.39
N ASP A 289 -15.89 -1.64 14.89
CA ASP A 289 -16.99 -0.89 14.30
C ASP A 289 -16.58 -0.27 12.96
N SER A 290 -15.35 0.25 12.87
CA SER A 290 -14.82 0.76 11.60
C SER A 290 -14.68 -0.36 10.58
N TYR A 291 -14.14 -1.52 10.95
CA TYR A 291 -14.02 -2.68 10.05
C TYR A 291 -15.39 -3.19 9.58
N THR A 292 -16.34 -3.32 10.51
CA THR A 292 -17.70 -3.78 10.20
C THR A 292 -18.38 -2.81 9.24
N ARG A 293 -18.26 -1.50 9.45
CA ARG A 293 -18.79 -0.48 8.53
C ARG A 293 -18.12 -0.55 7.15
N SER A 294 -16.80 -0.71 7.09
CA SER A 294 -16.05 -0.90 5.84
C SER A 294 -16.56 -2.09 5.03
N MET A 295 -16.91 -3.19 5.71
CA MET A 295 -17.40 -4.43 5.08
C MET A 295 -18.91 -4.46 4.86
N THR A 296 -19.67 -3.48 5.32
CA THR A 296 -21.14 -3.46 5.21
C THR A 296 -21.64 -2.17 4.57
N THR A 297 -21.78 -1.10 5.34
CA THR A 297 -22.43 0.13 4.89
C THR A 297 -21.59 0.91 3.87
N SER A 298 -20.27 0.86 4.00
CA SER A 298 -19.33 1.59 3.13
C SER A 298 -18.77 0.73 1.99
N PHE A 299 -19.05 -0.57 1.98
CA PHE A 299 -18.42 -1.52 1.06
C PHE A 299 -18.68 -1.20 -0.42
N GLY A 300 -19.88 -0.70 -0.75
CA GLY A 300 -20.21 -0.27 -2.11
C GLY A 300 -19.35 0.89 -2.58
N SER A 301 -19.15 1.90 -1.72
CA SER A 301 -18.32 3.07 -2.02
C SER A 301 -16.84 2.68 -2.17
N ILE A 302 -16.36 1.75 -1.35
CA ILE A 302 -15.01 1.17 -1.46
C ILE A 302 -14.86 0.44 -2.80
N SER A 303 -15.87 -0.35 -3.17
CA SER A 303 -15.88 -1.12 -4.42
C SER A 303 -15.86 -0.22 -5.64
N LEU A 304 -16.64 0.88 -5.64
CA LEU A 304 -16.68 1.87 -6.71
C LEU A 304 -15.32 2.56 -6.90
N GLY A 305 -14.75 3.13 -5.85
CA GLY A 305 -13.45 3.81 -5.96
C GLY A 305 -12.34 2.85 -6.41
N SER A 306 -12.34 1.61 -5.89
CA SER A 306 -11.37 0.57 -6.26
C SER A 306 -11.50 0.14 -7.72
N LEU A 307 -12.73 0.07 -8.26
CA LEU A 307 -12.98 -0.30 -9.65
C LEU A 307 -12.34 0.68 -10.64
N LEU A 308 -12.43 1.99 -10.37
CA LEU A 308 -11.90 3.03 -11.25
C LEU A 308 -10.39 2.89 -11.46
N VAL A 309 -9.63 2.68 -10.38
CA VAL A 309 -8.18 2.44 -10.47
C VAL A 309 -7.91 1.16 -11.23
N SER A 310 -8.66 0.10 -10.91
CA SER A 310 -8.43 -1.24 -11.48
C SER A 310 -8.68 -1.32 -12.98
N LEU A 311 -9.63 -0.55 -13.52
CA LEU A 311 -9.83 -0.42 -14.96
C LEU A 311 -8.61 0.19 -15.66
N VAL A 312 -8.00 1.21 -15.05
CA VAL A 312 -6.79 1.85 -15.58
C VAL A 312 -5.60 0.89 -15.47
N SER A 313 -5.40 0.25 -14.33
CA SER A 313 -4.32 -0.74 -14.13
C SER A 313 -4.43 -1.90 -15.13
N ALA A 314 -5.62 -2.47 -15.33
CA ALA A 314 -5.83 -3.54 -16.31
C ALA A 314 -5.57 -3.08 -17.75
N THR A 315 -5.96 -1.85 -18.09
CA THR A 315 -5.69 -1.28 -19.43
C THR A 315 -4.18 -1.10 -19.64
N ARG A 316 -3.47 -0.66 -18.60
CA ARG A 316 -2.02 -0.44 -18.63
C ARG A 316 -1.25 -1.75 -18.82
N GLU A 317 -1.65 -2.82 -18.13
CA GLU A 317 -1.06 -4.16 -18.34
C GLU A 317 -1.29 -4.69 -19.76
N MET A 318 -2.49 -4.47 -20.32
CA MET A 318 -2.75 -4.85 -21.72
C MET A 318 -1.87 -4.06 -22.70
N LEU A 319 -1.64 -2.77 -22.46
CA LEU A 319 -0.72 -1.96 -23.28
C LEU A 319 0.72 -2.43 -23.14
N TYR A 320 1.15 -2.85 -21.95
CA TYR A 320 2.49 -3.38 -21.72
C TYR A 320 2.71 -4.65 -22.55
N ALA A 321 1.76 -5.60 -22.52
CA ALA A 321 1.83 -6.81 -23.33
C ALA A 321 1.90 -6.52 -24.85
N MET A 322 1.14 -5.51 -25.31
CA MET A 322 1.16 -5.09 -26.72
C MET A 322 2.47 -4.42 -27.13
N ARG A 323 3.11 -3.69 -26.21
CA ARG A 323 4.38 -3.00 -26.44
C ARG A 323 5.53 -3.99 -26.64
N GLU A 324 5.49 -5.12 -25.95
CA GLU A 324 6.48 -6.18 -26.11
C GLU A 324 6.48 -6.75 -27.54
N GLN A 325 5.30 -6.80 -28.17
CA GLN A 325 5.16 -7.22 -29.57
C GLN A 325 5.48 -6.09 -30.56
N ASN A 326 5.11 -4.85 -30.25
CA ASN A 326 5.27 -3.70 -31.13
C ASN A 326 5.89 -2.51 -30.39
N ASN A 327 7.15 -2.19 -30.69
CA ASN A 327 7.84 -1.06 -30.08
C ASN A 327 7.43 0.29 -30.69
N SER A 328 6.20 0.73 -30.39
CA SER A 328 5.63 1.99 -30.87
C SER A 328 5.74 3.10 -29.83
N LEU A 329 6.19 4.29 -30.26
CA LEU A 329 6.23 5.50 -29.43
C LEU A 329 4.85 5.89 -28.88
N LEU A 330 3.78 5.61 -29.64
CA LEU A 330 2.40 5.87 -29.21
C LEU A 330 2.03 5.04 -27.98
N LEU A 331 2.43 3.76 -27.94
CA LEU A 331 2.17 2.87 -26.80
C LEU A 331 2.92 3.34 -25.54
N CYS A 332 4.14 3.86 -25.71
CA CYS A 332 4.88 4.44 -24.60
C CYS A 332 4.22 5.72 -24.05
N LEU A 333 3.71 6.59 -24.91
CA LEU A 333 2.98 7.79 -24.48
C LEU A 333 1.66 7.44 -23.79
N ALA A 334 0.94 6.43 -24.30
CA ALA A 334 -0.30 5.96 -23.70
C ALA A 334 -0.06 5.33 -22.32
N ASP A 335 0.96 4.47 -22.17
CA ASP A 335 1.36 3.90 -20.88
C ASP A 335 1.74 5.00 -19.87
N CYS A 336 2.50 6.02 -20.29
CA CYS A 336 2.84 7.16 -19.44
C CYS A 336 1.59 7.94 -19.00
N LEU A 337 0.67 8.24 -19.93
CA LEU A 337 -0.57 8.95 -19.62
C LEU A 337 -1.46 8.14 -18.66
N LEU A 338 -1.63 6.84 -18.90
CA LEU A 338 -2.40 5.97 -18.00
C LEU A 338 -1.74 5.88 -16.64
N GLY A 339 -0.41 5.81 -16.55
CA GLY A 339 0.32 5.87 -15.28
C GLY A 339 0.06 7.17 -14.50
N CYS A 340 -0.02 8.31 -15.20
CA CYS A 340 -0.42 9.58 -14.57
C CYS A 340 -1.87 9.55 -14.09
N ILE A 341 -2.81 9.00 -14.87
CA ILE A 341 -4.22 8.89 -14.50
C ILE A 341 -4.39 7.93 -13.31
N GLU A 342 -3.73 6.77 -13.34
CA GLU A 342 -3.72 5.79 -12.25
C GLU A 342 -3.28 6.44 -10.94
N SER A 343 -2.13 7.13 -10.97
CA SER A 343 -1.59 7.85 -9.82
C SER A 343 -2.56 8.91 -9.29
N LEU A 344 -3.21 9.65 -10.20
CA LEU A 344 -4.19 10.68 -9.84
C LEU A 344 -5.44 10.08 -9.19
N LEU A 345 -5.95 8.97 -9.73
CA LEU A 345 -7.11 8.27 -9.18
C LEU A 345 -6.79 7.68 -7.80
N GLU A 346 -5.65 7.02 -7.63
CA GLU A 346 -5.22 6.51 -6.32
C GLU A 346 -5.11 7.63 -5.29
N TYR A 347 -4.53 8.76 -5.70
CA TYR A 347 -4.39 9.93 -4.86
C TYR A 347 -5.76 10.47 -4.41
N PHE A 348 -6.70 10.74 -5.32
CA PHE A 348 -8.03 11.23 -4.95
C PHE A 348 -8.83 10.21 -4.14
N ASN A 349 -8.71 8.93 -4.49
CA ASN A 349 -9.36 7.84 -3.76
C ASN A 349 -8.94 7.82 -2.30
N SER A 350 -7.66 7.99 -2.00
CA SER A 350 -7.16 7.98 -0.62
C SER A 350 -7.89 9.02 0.25
N TRP A 351 -8.03 10.26 -0.23
CA TRP A 351 -8.73 11.32 0.50
C TRP A 351 -10.24 11.09 0.60
N ALA A 352 -10.87 10.62 -0.48
CA ALA A 352 -12.29 10.29 -0.46
C ALA A 352 -12.58 9.17 0.54
N PHE A 353 -11.74 8.14 0.59
CA PHE A 353 -11.89 7.02 1.51
C PHE A 353 -11.71 7.38 2.98
N VAL A 354 -10.92 8.42 3.30
CA VAL A 354 -10.89 8.97 4.66
C VAL A 354 -12.29 9.45 5.06
N TYR A 355 -12.97 10.23 4.21
CA TYR A 355 -14.35 10.70 4.47
C TYR A 355 -15.38 9.56 4.54
N VAL A 356 -15.22 8.53 3.70
CA VAL A 356 -16.04 7.31 3.78
C VAL A 356 -15.88 6.65 5.16
N GLY A 357 -14.64 6.53 5.66
CA GLY A 357 -14.35 5.94 6.98
C GLY A 357 -14.89 6.76 8.14
N LEU A 358 -14.66 8.07 8.13
CA LEU A 358 -15.11 8.99 9.18
C LEU A 358 -16.64 9.09 9.27
N TYR A 359 -17.32 9.22 8.12
CA TYR A 359 -18.71 9.69 8.09
C TYR A 359 -19.71 8.79 7.37
N ASN A 360 -19.29 7.73 6.66
CA ASN A 360 -20.18 6.86 5.87
C ASN A 360 -20.88 7.59 4.70
N TYR A 361 -20.20 8.54 4.04
CA TYR A 361 -20.69 9.14 2.80
C TYR A 361 -20.57 8.19 1.59
N SER A 362 -21.35 8.44 0.54
CA SER A 362 -21.14 7.82 -0.78
C SER A 362 -19.79 8.26 -1.37
N PHE A 363 -19.21 7.48 -2.28
CA PHE A 363 -17.85 7.74 -2.77
C PHE A 363 -17.71 9.13 -3.43
N ILE A 364 -18.67 9.49 -4.29
CA ILE A 364 -18.66 10.77 -5.02
C ILE A 364 -18.85 11.95 -4.04
N GLU A 365 -19.78 11.80 -3.10
CA GLU A 365 -20.05 12.84 -2.09
C GLU A 365 -18.86 13.03 -1.14
N ALA A 366 -18.24 11.94 -0.69
CA ALA A 366 -17.03 11.95 0.11
C ALA A 366 -15.89 12.69 -0.60
N GLY A 367 -15.65 12.36 -1.88
CA GLY A 367 -14.66 13.02 -2.72
C GLY A 367 -14.93 14.51 -2.90
N SER A 368 -16.19 14.89 -3.12
CA SER A 368 -16.59 16.30 -3.24
C SER A 368 -16.36 17.08 -1.94
N ASN A 369 -16.74 16.49 -0.79
CA ASN A 369 -16.63 17.13 0.50
C ASN A 369 -15.16 17.33 0.92
N VAL A 370 -14.31 16.30 0.76
CA VAL A 370 -12.88 16.42 1.09
C VAL A 370 -12.16 17.39 0.15
N MET A 371 -12.54 17.44 -1.13
CA MET A 371 -11.97 18.39 -2.08
C MET A 371 -12.38 19.83 -1.77
N THR A 372 -13.61 20.03 -1.30
CA THR A 372 -14.10 21.33 -0.85
C THR A 372 -13.38 21.77 0.42
N LEU A 373 -13.12 20.85 1.36
CA LEU A 373 -12.32 21.12 2.56
C LEU A 373 -10.91 21.59 2.21
N PHE A 374 -10.20 20.88 1.33
CA PHE A 374 -8.83 21.26 0.96
C PHE A 374 -8.78 22.56 0.15
N LYS A 375 -9.79 22.86 -0.66
CA LYS A 375 -9.89 24.15 -1.33
C LYS A 375 -10.15 25.30 -0.35
N SER A 376 -10.96 25.10 0.70
CA SER A 376 -11.25 26.15 1.67
C SER A 376 -10.10 26.40 2.65
N ARG A 377 -9.37 25.35 3.06
CA ARG A 377 -8.24 25.42 4.00
C ARG A 377 -6.88 25.68 3.34
N GLY A 378 -6.81 25.58 2.02
CA GLY A 378 -5.55 25.63 1.26
C GLY A 378 -4.88 24.27 1.15
N TRP A 379 -4.20 24.01 0.02
CA TRP A 379 -3.53 22.73 -0.30
C TRP A 379 -2.29 22.44 0.56
N SER A 380 -2.03 23.21 1.61
CA SER A 380 -0.86 23.11 2.48
C SER A 380 -0.74 21.73 3.14
N ALA A 381 -1.86 21.11 3.51
CA ALA A 381 -1.88 19.82 4.19
C ALA A 381 -1.40 18.64 3.30
N ILE A 382 -1.53 18.77 1.99
CA ILE A 382 -1.23 17.72 1.00
C ILE A 382 0.28 17.50 0.80
N VAL A 383 1.08 18.55 0.96
CA VAL A 383 2.53 18.49 0.73
C VAL A 383 3.25 17.65 1.80
N ALA A 384 2.64 17.48 2.98
CA ALA A 384 3.21 16.68 4.06
C ALA A 384 3.17 15.16 3.80
N ASP A 385 2.22 14.69 2.98
CA ASP A 385 1.97 13.26 2.73
C ASP A 385 3.13 12.59 1.95
N ILE A 386 3.62 13.24 0.90
CA ILE A 386 4.69 12.72 0.02
C ILE A 386 6.00 12.44 0.79
N LEU A 387 6.27 13.20 1.86
CA LEU A 387 7.45 12.99 2.71
C LEU A 387 7.35 11.71 3.52
N VAL A 388 6.15 11.39 4.01
CA VAL A 388 5.92 10.24 4.88
C VAL A 388 6.17 8.96 4.10
N ASP A 389 5.59 8.82 2.91
CA ASP A 389 5.76 7.61 2.09
C ASP A 389 7.23 7.34 1.74
N THR A 390 8.03 8.38 1.50
CA THR A 390 9.47 8.25 1.25
C THR A 390 10.21 7.66 2.46
N VAL A 391 9.84 8.09 3.67
CA VAL A 391 10.42 7.54 4.92
C VAL A 391 9.99 6.10 5.12
N LEU A 392 8.71 5.81 4.94
CA LEU A 392 8.17 4.46 5.11
C LEU A 392 8.89 3.49 4.16
N LEU A 393 9.09 3.87 2.89
CA LEU A 393 9.84 3.08 1.92
C LEU A 393 11.29 2.83 2.36
N MET A 394 12.02 3.87 2.77
CA MET A 394 13.41 3.74 3.22
C MET A 394 13.52 2.77 4.40
N VAL A 395 12.65 2.92 5.40
CA VAL A 395 12.66 2.08 6.59
C VAL A 395 12.24 0.65 6.24
N SER A 396 11.28 0.46 5.33
CA SER A 396 10.91 -0.89 4.85
C SER A 396 12.05 -1.59 4.10
N LEU A 397 12.82 -0.86 3.29
CA LEU A 397 14.02 -1.41 2.64
C LEU A 397 15.06 -1.82 3.68
N ALA A 398 15.30 -0.99 4.70
CA ALA A 398 16.23 -1.33 5.79
C ALA A 398 15.77 -2.58 6.56
N VAL A 399 14.49 -2.68 6.93
CA VAL A 399 13.92 -3.85 7.60
C VAL A 399 14.00 -5.10 6.72
N GLY A 400 13.72 -4.97 5.41
CA GLY A 400 13.91 -6.05 4.44
C GLY A 400 15.35 -6.57 4.45
N ILE A 401 16.33 -5.69 4.23
CA ILE A 401 17.75 -6.07 4.19
C ILE A 401 18.19 -6.72 5.51
N LEU A 402 17.79 -6.16 6.66
CA LEU A 402 18.11 -6.73 7.98
C LEU A 402 17.50 -8.13 8.16
N THR A 403 16.28 -8.35 7.67
CA THR A 403 15.63 -9.66 7.68
C THR A 403 16.38 -10.66 6.79
N GLY A 404 16.74 -10.26 5.56
CA GLY A 404 17.52 -11.09 4.64
C GLY A 404 18.91 -11.45 5.18
N LEU A 405 19.63 -10.49 5.74
CA LEU A 405 20.93 -10.73 6.39
C LEU A 405 20.79 -11.68 7.59
N SER A 406 19.75 -11.51 8.40
CA SER A 406 19.49 -12.39 9.55
C SER A 406 19.26 -13.84 9.09
N LEU A 407 18.50 -14.06 8.02
CA LEU A 407 18.28 -15.38 7.44
C LEU A 407 19.54 -15.97 6.81
N ALA A 408 20.32 -15.18 6.09
CA ALA A 408 21.58 -15.62 5.51
C ALA A 408 22.57 -16.07 6.60
N LEU A 409 22.60 -15.37 7.74
CA LEU A 409 23.38 -15.76 8.91
C LEU A 409 22.87 -17.08 9.52
N LEU A 410 21.55 -17.23 9.70
CA LEU A 410 20.95 -18.48 10.20
C LEU A 410 21.24 -19.67 9.27
N ALA A 411 21.14 -19.48 7.95
CA ALA A 411 21.50 -20.49 6.95
C ALA A 411 22.99 -20.85 7.01
N SER A 412 23.85 -19.87 7.35
CA SER A 412 25.28 -20.13 7.58
C SER A 412 25.51 -20.98 8.83
N PHE A 413 24.83 -20.70 9.95
CA PHE A 413 24.94 -21.51 11.16
C PHE A 413 24.39 -22.94 10.98
N ALA A 414 23.38 -23.10 10.13
CA ALA A 414 22.84 -24.40 9.77
C ALA A 414 23.67 -25.17 8.73
N ASN A 415 24.85 -24.65 8.34
CA ASN A 415 25.75 -25.22 7.34
C ASN A 415 25.08 -25.50 5.98
N TRP A 416 24.13 -24.66 5.57
CA TRP A 416 23.51 -24.78 4.25
C TRP A 416 24.49 -24.39 3.14
N SER A 417 24.23 -24.89 1.92
CA SER A 417 25.01 -24.58 0.72
C SER A 417 25.05 -23.08 0.42
N GLN A 418 26.07 -22.61 -0.30
CA GLN A 418 26.19 -21.19 -0.65
C GLN A 418 25.01 -20.69 -1.48
N GLU A 419 24.48 -21.52 -2.38
CA GLU A 419 23.29 -21.21 -3.19
C GLU A 419 22.08 -20.97 -2.29
N MET A 420 21.84 -21.85 -1.31
CA MET A 420 20.69 -21.73 -0.41
C MET A 420 20.81 -20.53 0.53
N ARG A 421 22.03 -20.09 0.87
CA ARG A 421 22.25 -18.83 1.61
C ARG A 421 21.87 -17.61 0.75
N GLY A 422 22.18 -17.64 -0.54
CA GLY A 422 21.76 -16.59 -1.48
C GLY A 422 20.23 -16.51 -1.59
N VAL A 423 19.57 -17.67 -1.72
CA VAL A 423 18.10 -17.76 -1.70
C VAL A 423 17.53 -17.22 -0.40
N ALA A 424 18.10 -17.61 0.76
CA ALA A 424 17.67 -17.13 2.07
C ALA A 424 17.78 -15.60 2.20
N LEU A 425 18.86 -14.99 1.67
CA LEU A 425 19.06 -13.54 1.68
C LEU A 425 17.99 -12.82 0.85
N ILE A 426 17.77 -13.27 -0.38
CA ILE A 426 16.83 -12.64 -1.31
C ILE A 426 15.40 -12.82 -0.81
N ALA A 427 15.00 -14.06 -0.52
CA ALA A 427 13.67 -14.37 -0.02
C ALA A 427 13.39 -13.64 1.30
N GLY A 428 14.34 -13.63 2.23
CA GLY A 428 14.21 -12.89 3.49
C GLY A 428 14.08 -11.38 3.31
N THR A 429 14.80 -10.81 2.34
CA THR A 429 14.70 -9.39 2.02
C THR A 429 13.32 -9.04 1.48
N VAL A 430 12.80 -9.83 0.53
CA VAL A 430 11.47 -9.65 -0.07
C VAL A 430 10.37 -9.82 0.97
N VAL A 431 10.39 -10.90 1.74
CA VAL A 431 9.38 -11.15 2.78
C VAL A 431 9.44 -10.06 3.85
N GLY A 432 10.64 -9.68 4.31
CA GLY A 432 10.79 -8.60 5.30
C GLY A 432 10.28 -7.26 4.80
N PHE A 433 10.53 -6.94 3.52
CA PHE A 433 10.01 -5.74 2.88
C PHE A 433 8.47 -5.75 2.80
N ILE A 434 7.86 -6.85 2.38
CA ILE A 434 6.39 -6.98 2.27
C ILE A 434 5.73 -6.86 3.64
N PHE A 435 6.26 -7.52 4.68
CA PHE A 435 5.72 -7.43 6.04
C PHE A 435 5.81 -6.00 6.59
N CYS A 436 6.95 -5.34 6.38
CA CYS A 436 7.16 -3.98 6.86
C CYS A 436 6.26 -2.96 6.13
N THR A 437 6.20 -3.03 4.80
CA THR A 437 5.31 -2.15 4.00
C THR A 437 3.85 -2.36 4.32
N THR A 438 3.43 -3.60 4.58
CA THR A 438 2.06 -3.92 5.06
C THR A 438 1.77 -3.18 6.36
N MET A 439 2.68 -3.22 7.34
CA MET A 439 2.52 -2.49 8.61
C MET A 439 2.49 -0.97 8.40
N PHE A 440 3.34 -0.45 7.51
CA PHE A 440 3.45 0.98 7.25
C PHE A 440 2.30 1.54 6.43
N SER A 441 1.59 0.72 5.67
CA SER A 441 0.35 1.14 5.00
C SER A 441 -0.71 1.62 6.00
N LEU A 442 -0.72 1.09 7.23
CA LEU A 442 -1.55 1.60 8.33
C LEU A 442 -1.16 3.01 8.74
N ILE A 443 0.14 3.30 8.78
CA ILE A 443 0.66 4.60 9.19
C ILE A 443 0.39 5.64 8.12
N SER A 444 0.65 5.32 6.85
CA SER A 444 0.30 6.19 5.71
C SER A 444 -1.21 6.51 5.70
N SER A 445 -2.06 5.48 5.85
CA SER A 445 -3.52 5.67 5.99
C SER A 445 -3.91 6.53 7.20
N GLY A 446 -3.22 6.34 8.33
CA GLY A 446 -3.43 7.13 9.54
C GLY A 446 -2.99 8.58 9.39
N VAL A 447 -1.92 8.86 8.66
CA VAL A 447 -1.47 10.24 8.36
C VAL A 447 -2.53 10.97 7.52
N ASN A 448 -3.10 10.32 6.51
CA ASN A 448 -4.20 10.90 5.72
C ASN A 448 -5.41 11.23 6.58
N ALA A 449 -5.78 10.34 7.51
CA ALA A 449 -6.85 10.58 8.46
C ALA A 449 -6.55 11.74 9.42
N VAL A 450 -5.33 11.80 9.99
CA VAL A 450 -4.88 12.89 10.87
C VAL A 450 -4.92 14.24 10.13
N ILE A 451 -4.47 14.29 8.88
CA ILE A 451 -4.49 15.50 8.06
C ILE A 451 -5.92 16.02 7.88
N VAL A 452 -6.85 15.13 7.52
CA VAL A 452 -8.26 15.50 7.33
C VAL A 452 -8.88 15.94 8.64
N CYS A 453 -8.69 15.19 9.72
CA CYS A 453 -9.23 15.54 11.05
C CYS A 453 -8.67 16.87 11.57
N TYR A 454 -7.39 17.15 11.32
CA TYR A 454 -6.77 18.43 11.69
C TYR A 454 -7.32 19.61 10.88
N ALA A 455 -7.52 19.43 9.57
CA ALA A 455 -8.10 20.47 8.71
C ALA A 455 -9.57 20.76 9.06
N GLU A 456 -10.30 19.75 9.52
CA GLU A 456 -11.72 19.86 9.85
C GLU A 456 -11.96 20.39 11.27
N ALA A 457 -11.26 19.86 12.26
CA ALA A 457 -11.62 20.01 13.68
C ALA A 457 -10.38 20.00 14.61
N PRO A 458 -9.55 21.07 14.56
CA PRO A 458 -8.33 21.15 15.37
C PRO A 458 -8.60 21.44 16.86
N ALA A 459 -9.76 22.00 17.22
CA ALA A 459 -10.09 22.34 18.60
C ALA A 459 -10.34 21.10 19.47
N GLU A 460 -11.08 20.14 18.94
CA GLU A 460 -11.36 18.85 19.60
C GLU A 460 -10.08 18.05 19.84
N PHE A 461 -9.09 18.20 18.96
CA PHE A 461 -7.77 17.61 19.17
C PHE A 461 -7.03 18.23 20.35
N GLN A 462 -7.17 19.53 20.57
CA GLN A 462 -6.54 20.23 21.69
C GLN A 462 -7.17 19.84 23.03
N GLU A 463 -8.48 19.55 23.05
CA GLU A 463 -9.18 19.04 24.22
C GLU A 463 -8.77 17.60 24.55
N ASN A 464 -8.78 16.72 23.56
CA ASN A 464 -8.53 15.29 23.76
C ASN A 464 -7.04 14.92 23.87
N HIS A 465 -6.15 15.63 23.17
CA HIS A 465 -4.72 15.31 23.06
C HIS A 465 -3.83 16.57 23.14
N PRO A 466 -3.82 17.30 24.28
CA PRO A 466 -3.22 18.64 24.37
C PRO A 466 -1.73 18.69 24.02
N HIS A 467 -0.95 17.67 24.43
CA HIS A 467 0.50 17.62 24.15
C HIS A 467 0.79 17.46 22.65
N LEU A 468 0.06 16.57 21.97
CA LEU A 468 0.23 16.37 20.52
C LEU A 468 -0.29 17.57 19.72
N ALA A 469 -1.39 18.19 20.18
CA ALA A 469 -1.92 19.40 19.57
C ALA A 469 -0.94 20.57 19.62
N GLN A 470 -0.28 20.78 20.76
CA GLN A 470 0.75 21.82 20.91
C GLN A 470 1.96 21.58 20.00
N GLN A 471 2.43 20.33 19.93
CA GLN A 471 3.54 19.96 19.04
C GLN A 471 3.19 20.23 17.57
N MET A 472 1.98 19.84 17.15
CA MET A 472 1.53 20.00 15.77
C MET A 472 1.30 21.47 15.41
N LEU A 473 0.74 22.26 16.31
CA LEU A 473 0.58 23.71 16.13
C LEU A 473 1.95 24.40 16.01
N GLY A 474 2.93 24.02 16.85
CA GLY A 474 4.29 24.54 16.77
C GLY A 474 4.97 24.19 15.45
N ALA A 475 4.80 22.96 14.99
CA ALA A 475 5.33 22.49 13.72
C ALA A 475 4.64 23.16 12.51
N TRP A 476 3.33 23.40 12.58
CA TRP A 476 2.57 24.15 11.58
C TRP A 476 3.08 25.58 11.44
N LYS A 477 3.29 26.28 12.57
CA LYS A 477 3.86 27.64 12.59
C LYS A 477 5.25 27.71 11.96
N GLN A 478 6.09 26.69 12.16
CA GLN A 478 7.41 26.62 11.52
C GLN A 478 7.31 26.39 10.01
N ALA A 479 6.33 25.60 9.56
CA ALA A 479 6.14 25.28 8.14
C ALA A 479 5.55 26.45 7.33
N TYR A 480 4.69 27.27 7.96
CA TYR A 480 3.97 28.37 7.32
C TYR A 480 4.18 29.71 8.05
N PRO A 481 5.42 30.24 8.10
CA PRO A 481 5.71 31.47 8.85
C PRO A 481 4.99 32.70 8.29
N ASN A 482 4.68 32.72 6.99
CA ASN A 482 4.07 33.86 6.30
C ASN A 482 2.54 33.89 6.42
N GLU A 483 1.89 32.78 6.79
CA GLU A 483 0.43 32.75 7.03
C GLU A 483 0.07 33.37 8.40
N PHE A 484 1.06 33.63 9.28
CA PHE A 484 0.89 34.17 10.63
C PHE A 484 1.45 35.59 10.82
N GLN A 485 1.67 36.35 9.76
CA GLN A 485 2.10 37.74 9.92
C GLN A 485 0.93 38.68 10.25
N TYR A 486 0.24 38.53 11.39
CA TYR A 486 -0.53 39.62 12.03
C TYR A 486 -0.65 39.43 13.54
#